data_AF-A0A850MK06-F1
#
_entry.id   AF-A0A850MK06-F1
#
_cell.length_a   1.000
_cell.length_b   1.000
_cell.length_c   1.000
_cell.angle_alpha   90.00
_cell.angle_beta   90.00
_cell.angle_gamma   90.00
#
_symmetry.space_group_name_H-M   'P 1'
#
loop_
_entity.id
_entity.type
_entity.pdbx_description
1 polymer ?
#
loop_
_entity_poly.entity_id
_entity_poly.type
_entity_poly.pdbx_seq_one_letter_code
_entity_poly.pdbx_strand_id
1 'polypeptide(L)'
;MKKISKSNEIQEETNLSHIYYKYLWLLGQFIQHSLLYLQGVRIPDPPELKKRFPKKNAAELINLHREMYGCKFNWKTGSLIVVYKDDQFEISSEVKEIVANNIKADFIACCGFDYRGFDFKKASSTATKKIIENITTGQLKPL
;
A
#
# COMPACT_ATOMS: atom_id res chain seq x y z
N MET A 1 -19.80 -18.06 31.11
CA MET A 1 -19.14 -16.86 30.56
C MET A 1 -17.63 -17.05 30.64
N LYS A 2 -16.95 -17.35 29.52
CA LYS A 2 -15.49 -17.51 29.48
C LYS A 2 -14.85 -16.11 29.57
N LYS A 3 -14.07 -15.87 30.63
CA LYS A 3 -13.18 -14.70 30.72
C LYS A 3 -12.12 -14.82 29.63
N ILE A 4 -12.23 -14.00 28.59
CA ILE A 4 -11.15 -13.82 27.62
C ILE A 4 -10.06 -13.01 28.34
N SER A 5 -8.81 -13.45 28.23
CA SER A 5 -7.65 -12.83 28.88
C SER A 5 -7.32 -11.50 28.21
N LYS A 6 -7.05 -10.44 28.99
CA LYS A 6 -6.57 -9.13 28.50
C LYS A 6 -5.36 -9.24 27.54
N SER A 7 -4.55 -10.30 27.69
CA SER A 7 -3.41 -10.56 26.81
C SER A 7 -3.82 -10.95 25.39
N ASN A 8 -4.96 -11.62 25.23
CA ASN A 8 -5.50 -11.98 23.91
C ASN A 8 -6.12 -10.76 23.22
N GLU A 9 -6.80 -9.89 23.97
CA GLU A 9 -7.36 -8.63 23.44
C GLU A 9 -6.27 -7.70 22.89
N ILE A 10 -5.15 -7.56 23.63
CA ILE A 10 -4.01 -6.72 23.20
C ILE A 10 -3.33 -7.29 21.94
N GLN A 11 -3.19 -8.61 21.83
CA GLN A 11 -2.65 -9.27 20.64
C GLN A 11 -3.57 -9.18 19.42
N GLU A 12 -4.89 -9.21 19.62
CA GLU A 12 -5.87 -9.05 18.53
C GLU A 12 -5.88 -7.61 18.00
N GLU A 13 -5.88 -6.59 18.87
CA GLU A 13 -5.80 -5.18 18.47
C GLU A 13 -4.51 -4.85 17.69
N THR A 14 -3.37 -5.37 18.13
CA THR A 14 -2.09 -5.16 17.43
C THR A 14 -2.02 -5.86 16.08
N ASN A 15 -2.60 -7.06 15.93
CA ASN A 15 -2.65 -7.77 14.66
C ASN A 15 -3.61 -7.12 13.65
N LEU A 16 -4.77 -6.63 14.11
CA LEU A 16 -5.72 -5.87 13.29
C LEU A 16 -5.08 -4.60 12.71
N SER A 17 -4.32 -3.88 13.55
CA SER A 17 -3.55 -2.70 13.15
C SER A 17 -2.53 -3.04 12.05
N HIS A 18 -1.71 -4.08 12.22
CA HIS A 18 -0.67 -4.42 11.26
C HIS A 18 -1.21 -4.84 9.89
N ILE A 19 -2.30 -5.62 9.85
CA ILE A 19 -2.93 -6.05 8.59
C ILE A 19 -3.54 -4.85 7.87
N TYR A 20 -4.18 -3.92 8.59
CA TYR A 20 -4.70 -2.68 8.01
C TYR A 20 -3.60 -1.85 7.34
N TYR A 21 -2.48 -1.60 8.03
CA TYR A 21 -1.34 -0.88 7.46
C TYR A 21 -0.73 -1.60 6.25
N LYS A 22 -0.75 -2.94 6.23
CA LYS A 22 -0.33 -3.72 5.06
C LYS A 22 -1.21 -3.44 3.83
N TYR A 23 -2.53 -3.29 4.00
CA TYR A 23 -3.44 -2.96 2.90
C TYR A 23 -3.26 -1.52 2.41
N LEU A 24 -3.08 -0.56 3.32
CA LEU A 24 -2.73 0.82 2.97
C LEU A 24 -1.45 0.84 2.12
N TRP A 25 -0.41 0.14 2.59
CA TRP A 25 0.85 0.03 1.87
C TRP A 25 0.66 -0.61 0.49
N LEU A 26 -0.02 -1.76 0.41
CA LEU A 26 -0.24 -2.48 -0.85
C LEU A 26 -0.97 -1.62 -1.89
N LEU A 27 -2.04 -0.91 -1.48
CA LEU A 27 -2.78 -0.03 -2.38
C LEU A 27 -1.94 1.18 -2.79
N GLY A 28 -1.14 1.75 -1.87
CA GLY A 28 -0.20 2.81 -2.19
C GLY A 28 0.87 2.40 -3.22
N GLN A 29 1.42 1.19 -3.10
CA GLN A 29 2.37 0.65 -4.08
C GLN A 29 1.72 0.50 -5.47
N PHE A 30 0.48 0.00 -5.51
CA PHE A 30 -0.28 -0.10 -6.76
C PHE A 30 -0.50 1.27 -7.41
N ILE A 31 -0.89 2.28 -6.64
CA ILE A 31 -1.08 3.64 -7.15
C ILE A 31 0.23 4.20 -7.70
N GLN A 32 1.33 4.11 -6.95
CA GLN A 32 2.65 4.59 -7.42
C GLN A 32 3.08 3.89 -8.72
N HIS A 33 3.00 2.57 -8.77
CA HIS A 33 3.37 1.80 -9.97
C HIS A 33 2.51 2.16 -11.18
N SER A 34 1.22 2.41 -10.96
CA SER A 34 0.30 2.82 -12.02
C SER A 34 0.64 4.23 -12.54
N LEU A 35 0.99 5.17 -11.65
CA LEU A 35 1.44 6.50 -12.03
C LEU A 35 2.77 6.47 -12.79
N LEU A 36 3.70 5.59 -12.40
CA LEU A 36 4.95 5.36 -13.14
C LEU A 36 4.69 4.77 -14.52
N TYR A 37 3.78 3.81 -14.62
CA TYR A 37 3.37 3.21 -15.90
C TYR A 37 2.80 4.27 -16.86
N LEU A 38 1.94 5.16 -16.37
CA LEU A 38 1.37 6.26 -17.18
C LEU A 38 2.44 7.25 -17.67
N GLN A 39 3.58 7.35 -16.99
CA GLN A 39 4.73 8.16 -17.42
C GLN A 39 5.67 7.40 -18.38
N GLY A 40 5.36 6.15 -18.72
CA GLY A 40 6.24 5.30 -19.51
C GLY A 40 7.48 4.83 -18.76
N VAL A 41 7.50 4.93 -17.43
CA VAL A 41 8.62 4.46 -16.60
C VAL A 41 8.57 2.93 -16.54
N ARG A 42 9.59 2.28 -17.10
CA ARG A 42 9.77 0.83 -16.96
C ARG A 42 10.37 0.50 -15.59
N ILE A 43 9.61 -0.24 -14.80
CA ILE A 43 10.08 -0.81 -13.53
C ILE A 43 10.85 -2.11 -13.83
N PRO A 44 12.14 -2.21 -13.46
CA PRO A 44 12.94 -3.41 -13.69
C PRO A 44 12.45 -4.57 -12.81
N ASP A 45 12.46 -5.78 -13.37
CA ASP A 45 12.15 -6.98 -12.61
C ASP A 45 13.30 -7.36 -11.63
N PRO A 46 13.06 -8.25 -10.65
CA PRO A 46 14.09 -8.63 -9.69
C PRO A 46 15.38 -9.20 -10.32
N PRO A 47 15.33 -10.06 -11.37
CA PRO A 47 16.53 -10.48 -12.10
C PRO A 47 17.33 -9.33 -12.73
N GLU A 48 16.68 -8.35 -13.35
CA GLU A 48 17.33 -7.16 -13.89
C GLU A 48 17.99 -6.32 -12.81
N LEU A 49 17.31 -6.13 -11.68
CA LEU A 49 17.89 -5.43 -10.52
C LEU A 49 19.12 -6.17 -9.99
N LYS A 50 19.07 -7.51 -9.91
CA LYS A 50 20.23 -8.32 -9.48
C LYS A 50 21.40 -8.19 -10.47
N LYS A 51 21.14 -8.13 -11.78
CA LYS A 51 22.18 -7.89 -12.79
C LYS A 51 22.83 -6.51 -12.64
N ARG A 52 22.03 -5.47 -12.37
CA ARG A 52 22.51 -4.08 -12.18
C ARG A 52 23.26 -3.90 -10.86
N PHE A 53 22.85 -4.61 -9.80
CA PHE A 53 23.43 -4.51 -8.47
C PHE A 53 23.86 -5.89 -7.95
N PRO A 54 24.90 -6.51 -8.54
CA PRO A 54 25.26 -7.91 -8.27
C PRO A 54 25.69 -8.15 -6.82
N LYS A 55 26.23 -7.12 -6.15
CA LYS A 55 26.70 -7.19 -4.76
C LYS A 55 25.58 -7.12 -3.72
N LYS A 56 24.38 -6.66 -4.10
CA LYS A 56 23.24 -6.55 -3.17
C LYS A 56 22.55 -7.90 -2.98
N ASN A 57 22.17 -8.21 -1.74
CA ASN A 57 21.33 -9.37 -1.43
C ASN A 57 19.84 -9.08 -1.78
N ALA A 58 18.98 -10.09 -1.67
CA ALA A 58 17.57 -9.96 -2.03
C ALA A 58 16.84 -8.87 -1.24
N ALA A 59 17.10 -8.74 0.07
CA ALA A 59 16.47 -7.74 0.91
C ALA A 59 16.90 -6.31 0.53
N GLU A 60 18.18 -6.11 0.25
CA GLU A 60 18.71 -4.83 -0.23
C GLU A 60 18.12 -4.44 -1.59
N LEU A 61 17.93 -5.40 -2.50
CA LEU A 61 17.31 -5.16 -3.79
C LEU A 61 15.83 -4.80 -3.66
N ILE A 62 15.09 -5.47 -2.77
CA ILE A 62 13.70 -5.15 -2.48
C ILE A 62 13.58 -3.73 -1.90
N ASN A 63 14.46 -3.36 -0.97
CA ASN A 63 14.46 -2.02 -0.39
C ASN A 63 14.79 -0.96 -1.43
N LEU A 64 15.80 -1.20 -2.28
CA LEU A 64 16.14 -0.31 -3.38
C LEU A 64 14.99 -0.16 -4.38
N HIS A 65 14.32 -1.26 -4.75
CA HIS A 65 13.15 -1.20 -5.62
C HIS A 65 12.04 -0.35 -5.00
N ARG A 66 11.77 -0.52 -3.70
CA ARG A 66 10.75 0.26 -2.97
C ARG A 66 11.11 1.74 -2.90
N GLU A 67 12.38 2.05 -2.69
CA GLU A 67 12.88 3.42 -2.65
C GLU A 67 12.74 4.14 -3.99
N MET A 68 13.04 3.45 -5.09
CA MET A 68 13.02 4.04 -6.44
C MET A 68 11.63 4.07 -7.08
N TYR A 69 10.81 3.05 -6.84
CA TYR A 69 9.55 2.84 -7.58
C TYR A 69 8.32 2.72 -6.69
N GLY A 70 8.50 2.66 -5.38
CA GLY A 70 7.41 2.53 -4.42
C GLY A 70 6.92 3.86 -3.88
N CYS A 71 5.71 3.86 -3.31
CA CYS A 71 5.24 5.01 -2.55
C CYS A 71 6.05 5.17 -1.25
N LYS A 72 6.14 6.41 -0.74
CA LYS A 72 6.64 6.65 0.62
C LYS A 72 5.52 6.34 1.61
N PHE A 73 5.79 5.48 2.58
CA PHE A 73 4.81 5.05 3.58
C PHE A 73 5.35 5.17 5.00
N ASN A 74 4.62 5.88 5.86
CA ASN A 74 4.94 5.98 7.28
C ASN A 74 4.09 4.98 8.08
N TRP A 75 4.73 3.89 8.54
CA TRP A 75 4.07 2.84 9.32
C TRP A 75 3.47 3.29 10.66
N LYS A 76 3.92 4.42 11.23
CA LYS A 76 3.40 4.96 12.49
C LYS A 76 2.12 5.77 12.31
N THR A 77 2.01 6.51 11.20
CA THR A 77 0.90 7.44 10.94
C THR A 77 -0.05 6.96 9.84
N GLY A 78 0.37 5.97 9.07
CA GLY A 78 -0.29 5.55 7.84
C GLY A 78 -0.25 6.62 6.75
N SER A 79 0.70 7.57 6.81
CA SER A 79 0.85 8.58 5.78
C SER A 79 1.45 7.96 4.51
N LEU A 80 0.86 8.30 3.36
CA LEU A 80 1.17 7.81 2.03
C LEU A 80 1.43 9.00 1.10
N ILE A 81 2.64 9.03 0.54
CA ILE A 81 3.02 9.99 -0.48
C ILE A 81 3.38 9.24 -1.76
N VAL A 82 2.81 9.69 -2.88
CA VAL A 82 3.14 9.23 -4.23
C VAL A 82 3.73 10.36 -5.05
N VAL A 83 4.45 9.99 -6.11
CA VAL A 83 5.09 10.92 -7.04
C VAL A 83 4.50 10.73 -8.43
N TYR A 84 4.12 11.82 -9.07
CA TYR A 84 3.73 11.85 -10.48
C TYR A 84 4.38 13.06 -11.14
N LYS A 85 5.20 12.81 -12.17
CA LYS A 85 6.14 13.79 -12.73
C LYS A 85 7.06 14.30 -11.62
N ASP A 86 7.18 15.62 -11.47
CA ASP A 86 8.04 16.26 -10.48
C ASP A 86 7.31 16.58 -9.16
N ASP A 87 6.03 16.21 -9.06
CA ASP A 87 5.14 16.59 -7.97
C ASP A 87 4.89 15.44 -6.98
N GLN A 88 4.75 15.79 -5.70
CA GLN A 88 4.39 14.86 -4.62
C GLN A 88 2.93 15.05 -4.21
N PHE A 89 2.23 13.94 -3.96
CA PHE A 89 0.82 13.94 -3.55
C PHE A 89 0.65 13.13 -2.28
N GLU A 90 0.02 13.73 -1.27
CA GLU A 90 -0.47 13.03 -0.09
C GLU A 90 -1.82 12.40 -0.44
N ILE A 91 -1.94 11.07 -0.30
CA ILE A 91 -3.14 10.31 -0.69
C ILE A 91 -3.72 9.46 0.46
N SER A 92 -3.31 9.74 1.69
CA SER A 92 -3.61 8.91 2.85
C SER A 92 -5.09 8.82 3.14
N SER A 93 -5.79 9.96 3.08
CA SER A 93 -7.21 10.03 3.42
C SER A 93 -8.03 9.16 2.48
N GLU A 94 -7.77 9.29 1.18
CA GLU A 94 -8.42 8.55 0.10
C GLU A 94 -8.08 7.06 0.20
N VAL A 95 -6.82 6.70 0.41
CA VAL A 95 -6.41 5.30 0.54
C VAL A 95 -7.01 4.66 1.79
N LYS A 96 -7.04 5.37 2.92
CA LYS A 96 -7.66 4.89 4.17
C LYS A 96 -9.16 4.64 4.00
N GLU A 97 -9.87 5.54 3.32
CA GLU A 97 -11.29 5.38 2.98
C GLU A 97 -11.50 4.15 2.09
N ILE A 98 -10.71 4.01 1.02
CA ILE A 98 -10.84 2.88 0.09
C ILE A 98 -10.56 1.56 0.81
N VAL A 99 -9.51 1.49 1.62
CA VAL A 99 -9.19 0.26 2.36
C VAL A 99 -10.30 -0.09 3.34
N ALA A 100 -10.79 0.87 4.14
CA ALA A 100 -11.89 0.63 5.08
C ALA A 100 -13.15 0.09 4.39
N ASN A 101 -13.50 0.64 3.22
CA ASN A 101 -14.68 0.24 2.44
C ASN A 101 -14.55 -1.10 1.70
N ASN A 102 -13.35 -1.69 1.67
CA ASN A 102 -13.08 -2.94 0.95
C ASN A 102 -12.54 -4.06 1.88
N ILE A 103 -12.51 -3.81 3.19
CA ILE A 103 -12.33 -4.85 4.20
C ILE A 103 -13.69 -5.48 4.50
N LYS A 104 -13.78 -6.81 4.49
CA LYS A 104 -15.00 -7.54 4.85
C LYS A 104 -15.27 -7.43 6.35
N ALA A 105 -16.55 -7.40 6.74
CA ALA A 105 -16.98 -7.30 8.14
C ALA A 105 -16.38 -8.40 9.06
N ASP A 106 -16.17 -9.61 8.54
CA ASP A 106 -15.57 -10.74 9.28
C ASP A 106 -14.03 -10.71 9.33
N PHE A 107 -13.43 -9.52 9.21
CA PHE A 107 -11.99 -9.33 9.29
C PHE A 107 -11.35 -9.95 10.54
N ILE A 108 -12.07 -9.93 11.66
CA ILE A 108 -11.67 -10.53 12.95
C ILE A 108 -11.49 -12.05 12.85
N ALA A 109 -12.27 -12.74 12.01
CA ALA A 109 -12.19 -14.19 11.83
C ALA A 109 -11.07 -14.64 10.87
N CYS A 110 -10.45 -13.70 10.15
CA CYS A 110 -9.47 -13.98 9.10
C CYS A 110 -8.00 -13.71 9.52
N CYS A 111 -7.73 -13.51 10.81
CA CYS A 111 -6.39 -13.21 11.35
C CYS A 111 -5.31 -14.29 11.12
N GLY A 112 -5.63 -15.38 10.41
CA GLY A 112 -4.67 -16.36 9.91
C GLY A 112 -4.25 -16.07 8.47
N PHE A 113 -3.26 -15.20 8.28
CA PHE A 113 -2.40 -15.06 7.07
C PHE A 113 -3.06 -14.90 5.68
N ASP A 114 -4.38 -14.87 5.58
CA ASP A 114 -5.08 -14.97 4.30
C ASP A 114 -5.75 -13.65 3.90
N TYR A 115 -5.42 -13.21 2.69
CA TYR A 115 -5.94 -12.04 1.98
C TYR A 115 -7.46 -12.08 1.74
N ARG A 116 -8.14 -13.18 2.12
CA ARG A 116 -9.60 -13.40 2.06
C ARG A 116 -10.46 -12.24 2.58
N GLY A 117 -9.91 -11.38 3.45
CA GLY A 117 -10.60 -10.23 4.05
C GLY A 117 -10.56 -8.92 3.24
N PHE A 118 -9.74 -8.79 2.20
CA PHE A 118 -9.59 -7.52 1.45
C PHE A 118 -9.85 -7.70 -0.05
N ASP A 119 -10.85 -6.98 -0.57
CA ASP A 119 -11.16 -6.98 -2.01
C ASP A 119 -10.23 -6.02 -2.76
N PHE A 120 -9.01 -6.49 -3.05
CA PHE A 120 -8.01 -5.67 -3.75
C PHE A 120 -8.43 -5.30 -5.17
N LYS A 121 -9.22 -6.13 -5.85
CA LYS A 121 -9.70 -5.84 -7.21
C LYS A 121 -10.64 -4.63 -7.19
N LYS A 122 -11.59 -4.60 -6.26
CA LYS A 122 -12.49 -3.47 -6.09
C LYS A 122 -11.77 -2.22 -5.55
N ALA A 123 -10.84 -2.41 -4.60
CA ALA A 123 -10.02 -1.33 -4.06
C ALA A 123 -9.17 -0.65 -5.15
N SER A 124 -8.46 -1.43 -5.96
CA SER A 124 -7.62 -0.90 -7.06
C SER A 124 -8.45 -0.20 -8.13
N SER A 125 -9.60 -0.74 -8.53
CA SER A 125 -10.54 -0.07 -9.44
C SER A 125 -11.03 1.28 -8.88
N THR A 126 -11.32 1.34 -7.59
CA THR A 126 -11.72 2.59 -6.92
C THR A 126 -10.55 3.58 -6.85
N ALA A 127 -9.34 3.11 -6.54
CA ALA A 127 -8.14 3.94 -6.49
C ALA A 127 -7.79 4.52 -7.87
N THR A 128 -7.98 3.76 -8.95
CA THR A 128 -7.82 4.29 -10.31
C THR A 128 -8.73 5.48 -10.55
N LYS A 129 -10.03 5.33 -10.24
CA LYS A 129 -11.02 6.38 -10.48
C LYS A 129 -10.91 7.60 -9.56
N LYS A 130 -10.55 7.38 -8.29
CA LYS A 130 -10.55 8.47 -7.28
C LYS A 130 -9.20 9.14 -7.09
N ILE A 131 -8.10 8.43 -7.32
CA ILE A 131 -6.75 8.93 -6.97
C ILE A 131 -5.95 9.14 -8.24
N ILE A 132 -5.80 8.10 -9.07
CA ILE A 132 -4.96 8.17 -10.28
C ILE A 132 -5.58 9.15 -11.27
N GLU A 133 -6.87 9.06 -11.56
CA GLU A 133 -7.58 10.02 -12.43
C GLU A 133 -7.48 11.45 -11.90
N ASN A 134 -7.68 11.68 -10.60
CA ASN A 134 -7.62 13.03 -10.02
C ASN A 134 -6.21 13.63 -10.06
N ILE A 135 -5.16 12.84 -9.82
CA ILE A 135 -3.77 13.28 -9.98
C ILE A 135 -3.48 13.62 -11.45
N THR A 136 -3.84 12.72 -12.36
CA THR A 136 -3.49 12.84 -13.78
C THR A 136 -4.26 13.96 -14.50
N THR A 137 -5.45 14.30 -14.02
CA THR A 137 -6.29 15.40 -14.53
C THR A 137 -6.08 16.72 -13.78
N GLY A 138 -5.21 16.76 -12.77
CA GLY A 138 -4.90 17.95 -11.99
C GLY A 138 -5.98 18.39 -10.99
N GLN A 139 -6.93 17.50 -10.66
CA GLN A 139 -7.95 17.73 -9.65
C GLN A 139 -7.41 17.57 -8.23
N LEU A 140 -6.45 16.65 -8.03
CA LEU A 140 -5.72 16.55 -6.76
C LEU A 140 -4.53 17.50 -6.80
N LYS A 141 -4.36 18.31 -5.76
CA LYS A 141 -3.26 19.28 -5.67
C LYS A 141 -1.99 18.64 -5.12
N PRO A 142 -0.81 18.99 -5.66
CA PRO A 142 0.45 18.55 -5.09
C PRO A 142 0.72 19.23 -3.74
N LEU A 143 1.64 18.65 -2.98
CA LEU A 143 2.17 19.15 -1.71
C LEU A 143 3.04 20.41 -1.89
#